data_AF-S4PUJ0-F1
#
_entry.id   AF-S4PUJ0-F1
#
_cell.length_a   1.000
_cell.length_b   1.000
_cell.length_c   1.000
_cell.angle_alpha   90.00
_cell.angle_beta   90.00
_cell.angle_gamma   90.00
#
_symmetry.space_group_name_H-M   'P 1'
#
loop_
_entity.id
_entity.type
_entity.pdbx_description
1 polymer ?
#
loop_
_entity_poly.entity_id
_entity_poly.type
_entity_poly.pdbx_seq_one_letter_code
_entity_poly.pdbx_strand_id
1 'polypeptide(L)'
;VDVLIKTKIKHEDYNAKAFTNDIALLVLQNDVQFTDLIKPICIPTDNKLRSTSFEDYNPFIAGWGDLEFRGPKATRLQVLQLPVVSND
;
A
#
# COMPACT_ATOMS: atom_id res chain seq x y z
N VAL A 1 9.81 -14.22 -8.25
CA VAL A 1 11.10 -14.42 -7.52
C VAL A 1 10.78 -14.21 -6.07
N ASP A 2 11.07 -15.19 -5.24
CA ASP A 2 10.85 -15.07 -3.80
C ASP A 2 12.12 -14.52 -3.16
N VAL A 3 11.99 -13.49 -2.35
CA VAL A 3 13.12 -12.81 -1.69
C VAL A 3 12.86 -12.73 -0.20
N LEU A 4 13.83 -13.17 0.59
CA LEU A 4 13.74 -13.13 2.04
C LEU A 4 13.79 -11.68 2.56
N ILE A 5 13.16 -11.46 3.71
CA ILE A 5 13.19 -10.18 4.43
C ILE A 5 14.42 -10.16 5.33
N LYS A 6 15.26 -9.14 5.19
CA LYS A 6 16.41 -8.89 6.07
C LYS A 6 15.99 -8.22 7.36
N THR A 7 15.23 -7.14 7.23
CA THR A 7 14.86 -6.27 8.37
C THR A 7 13.42 -5.81 8.24
N LYS A 8 12.76 -5.68 9.40
CA LYS A 8 11.41 -5.11 9.53
C LYS A 8 11.52 -3.87 10.42
N ILE A 9 11.15 -2.71 9.89
CA ILE A 9 11.25 -1.41 10.58
C ILE A 9 9.83 -0.88 10.73
N LYS A 10 9.30 -0.89 11.96
CA LYS A 10 8.01 -0.28 12.29
C LYS A 10 8.18 1.22 12.52
N HIS A 11 7.16 2.02 12.25
CA HIS A 11 7.13 3.40 12.70
C HIS A 11 7.32 3.46 14.23
N GLU A 12 8.18 4.34 14.71
CA GLU A 12 8.56 4.44 16.13
C GLU A 12 7.33 4.72 17.02
N ASP A 13 6.46 5.60 16.53
CA ASP A 13 5.20 5.99 17.20
C ASP A 13 3.97 5.15 16.81
N TYR A 14 4.14 3.94 16.27
CA TYR A 14 3.00 3.06 15.95
C TYR A 14 2.22 2.68 17.22
N ASN A 15 0.90 2.88 17.21
CA ASN A 15 0.01 2.50 18.30
C ASN A 15 -1.02 1.46 17.85
N ALA A 16 -0.85 0.22 18.31
CA ALA A 16 -1.72 -0.90 17.93
C ALA A 16 -3.15 -0.82 18.48
N LYS A 17 -3.42 0.01 19.49
CA LYS A 17 -4.79 0.19 20.02
C LYS A 17 -5.58 1.24 19.23
N ALA A 18 -4.90 2.31 18.85
CA ALA A 18 -5.50 3.43 18.12
C ALA A 18 -5.33 3.33 16.60
N PHE A 19 -4.51 2.38 16.13
CA PHE A 19 -4.10 2.23 14.73
C PHE A 19 -3.48 3.51 14.12
N THR A 20 -2.84 4.33 14.96
CA THR A 20 -2.13 5.55 14.50
C THR A 20 -0.71 5.21 14.06
N ASN A 21 -0.23 5.92 13.04
CA ASN A 21 1.10 5.70 12.42
C ASN A 21 1.28 4.26 11.92
N ASP A 22 0.23 3.68 11.33
CA ASP A 22 0.23 2.32 10.79
C ASP A 22 1.00 2.23 9.47
N ILE A 23 2.33 2.24 9.58
CA ILE A 23 3.27 2.13 8.46
C ILE A 23 4.56 1.43 8.90
N ALA A 24 5.15 0.65 7.99
CA ALA A 24 6.41 -0.04 8.21
C ALA A 24 7.20 -0.18 6.90
N LEU A 25 8.51 -0.37 7.01
CA LEU A 25 9.41 -0.69 5.92
C LEU A 25 9.94 -2.12 6.06
N LEU A 26 9.93 -2.86 4.96
CA LEU A 26 10.58 -4.17 4.85
C LEU A 26 11.81 -4.02 3.96
N VAL A 27 12.99 -4.28 4.53
CA VAL A 27 14.25 -4.28 3.77
C VAL A 27 14.50 -5.70 3.31
N LEU A 28 14.60 -5.89 1.99
CA LEU A 28 14.86 -7.19 1.38
C LEU A 28 16.31 -7.64 1.64
N GLN A 29 16.53 -8.95 1.66
CA GLN A 29 17.87 -9.54 1.83
C GLN A 29 18.77 -9.32 0.64
N ASN A 30 18.18 -9.32 -0.57
CA ASN A 30 18.89 -9.09 -1.81
C ASN A 30 18.10 -8.07 -2.65
N ASP A 31 18.82 -7.35 -3.50
CA ASP A 31 18.20 -6.45 -4.48
C ASP A 31 17.35 -7.24 -5.49
N VAL A 32 16.22 -6.66 -5.89
CA VAL A 32 15.34 -7.21 -6.91
C VAL A 32 15.58 -6.47 -8.21
N GLN A 33 15.91 -7.22 -9.26
CA GLN A 33 16.07 -6.65 -10.60
C GLN A 33 14.72 -6.17 -11.14
N PHE A 34 14.68 -4.92 -11.60
CA PHE A 34 13.49 -4.37 -12.22
C PHE A 34 13.28 -4.99 -13.60
N THR A 35 12.02 -5.26 -13.91
CA THR A 35 11.56 -5.84 -15.18
C THR A 35 10.26 -5.18 -15.58
N ASP A 36 9.67 -5.55 -16.71
CA ASP A 36 8.35 -5.06 -17.08
C ASP A 36 7.23 -5.46 -16.11
N LEU A 37 7.44 -6.52 -15.33
CA LEU A 37 6.48 -7.02 -14.33
C LEU A 37 6.83 -6.61 -12.89
N ILE A 38 8.03 -6.08 -12.65
CA ILE A 38 8.51 -5.71 -11.30
C ILE A 38 9.06 -4.28 -11.36
N LYS A 39 8.29 -3.32 -10.86
CA LYS A 39 8.66 -1.90 -10.79
C LYS A 39 8.19 -1.30 -9.46
N PRO A 40 8.92 -0.32 -8.90
CA PRO A 40 8.49 0.39 -7.71
C PRO A 40 7.32 1.35 -8.01
N ILE A 41 6.58 1.72 -6.97
CA ILE A 41 5.63 2.84 -7.01
C ILE A 41 6.34 4.16 -6.70
N CYS A 42 5.78 5.28 -7.14
CA CYS A 42 6.27 6.61 -6.80
C CYS A 42 5.91 6.98 -5.36
N ILE A 43 6.80 7.71 -4.68
CA ILE A 43 6.54 8.30 -3.35
C ILE A 43 6.26 9.80 -3.53
N PRO A 44 5.23 10.37 -2.87
CA PRO A 44 4.89 11.77 -3.01
C PRO A 44 5.87 12.67 -2.23
N THR A 45 7.04 12.92 -2.80
CA THR A 45 8.07 13.81 -2.22
C THR A 45 7.82 15.28 -2.53
N ASP A 46 7.06 15.58 -3.59
CA ASP A 46 6.70 16.94 -3.98
C ASP A 46 5.66 17.55 -3.03
N ASN A 47 5.90 18.79 -2.60
CA ASN A 47 5.05 19.48 -1.62
C ASN A 47 3.66 19.76 -2.18
N LYS A 48 3.54 20.08 -3.47
CA LYS A 48 2.25 20.35 -4.11
C LYS A 48 1.41 19.08 -4.17
N LEU A 49 2.02 17.94 -4.51
CA LEU A 49 1.32 16.64 -4.49
C LEU A 49 0.84 16.28 -3.09
N ARG A 50 1.65 16.53 -2.06
CA ARG A 50 1.28 16.27 -0.66
C ARG A 50 0.16 17.16 -0.12
N SER A 51 0.02 18.39 -0.64
CA SER A 51 -1.05 19.31 -0.24
C SER A 51 -2.27 19.25 -1.15
N THR A 52 -2.27 18.37 -2.15
CA THR A 52 -3.41 18.17 -3.06
C THR A 52 -4.50 17.40 -2.34
N SER A 53 -5.73 17.91 -2.37
CA SER A 53 -6.90 17.11 -1.97
C SER A 53 -7.16 16.04 -3.04
N PHE A 54 -7.41 14.82 -2.57
CA PHE A 54 -7.82 13.71 -3.43
C PHE A 54 -9.31 13.41 -3.32
N GLU A 55 -10.10 14.24 -2.65
CA GLU A 55 -11.56 14.07 -2.60
C GLU A 55 -12.14 13.96 -4.02
N ASP A 56 -13.11 13.06 -4.19
CA ASP A 56 -13.73 12.67 -5.47
C ASP A 56 -12.78 12.09 -6.53
N TYR A 57 -11.47 12.00 -6.25
CA TYR A 57 -10.55 11.23 -7.06
C TYR A 57 -10.85 9.74 -6.87
N ASN A 58 -10.76 8.98 -7.97
CA ASN A 58 -11.00 7.54 -8.00
C ASN A 58 -9.66 6.78 -8.12
N PRO A 59 -8.87 6.61 -7.04
CA PRO A 59 -7.64 5.85 -7.09
C PRO A 59 -7.91 4.37 -7.40
N PHE A 60 -6.89 3.71 -7.96
CA PHE A 60 -6.89 2.26 -8.06
C PHE A 60 -6.58 1.62 -6.71
N ILE A 61 -7.40 0.65 -6.33
CA ILE A 61 -7.17 -0.25 -5.21
C ILE A 61 -6.94 -1.64 -5.81
N ALA A 62 -5.86 -2.30 -5.41
CA ALA A 62 -5.48 -3.60 -5.96
C ALA A 62 -5.04 -4.57 -4.87
N GLY A 63 -5.40 -5.85 -5.00
CA GLY A 63 -4.99 -6.89 -4.05
C GLY A 63 -5.64 -8.26 -4.26
N TRP A 64 -5.30 -9.18 -3.35
CA TRP A 64 -5.81 -10.56 -3.30
C TRP A 64 -6.65 -10.82 -2.02
N GLY A 65 -7.32 -9.78 -1.53
CA GLY A 65 -8.12 -9.85 -0.29
C GLY A 65 -9.37 -10.75 -0.41
N ASP A 66 -10.21 -10.71 0.63
CA ASP A 66 -11.49 -11.41 0.64
C ASP A 66 -12.44 -10.75 -0.40
N LEU A 67 -13.16 -11.56 -1.19
CA LEU A 67 -14.06 -11.08 -2.26
C LEU A 67 -15.38 -10.49 -1.74
N GLU A 68 -15.73 -10.85 -0.52
CA GLU A 68 -16.90 -10.37 0.21
C GLU A 68 -16.58 -10.38 1.72
N PHE A 69 -17.42 -9.75 2.53
CA PHE A 69 -17.19 -9.66 3.98
C PHE A 69 -17.10 -11.07 4.60
N ARG A 70 -15.90 -11.43 5.09
CA ARG A 70 -15.57 -12.76 5.64
C ARG A 70 -15.72 -13.92 4.63
N GLY A 71 -15.61 -13.62 3.34
CA GLY A 71 -15.69 -14.59 2.25
C GLY A 71 -14.34 -15.18 1.83
N PRO A 72 -14.31 -15.87 0.68
CA PRO A 72 -13.09 -16.47 0.16
C PRO A 72 -12.09 -15.42 -0.34
N LYS A 73 -10.79 -15.76 -0.29
CA LYS A 73 -9.71 -14.94 -0.86
C LYS A 73 -9.66 -15.05 -2.37
N ALA A 74 -9.33 -13.95 -3.04
CA ALA A 74 -9.14 -13.94 -4.47
C ALA A 74 -7.89 -14.75 -4.88
N THR A 75 -8.02 -15.61 -5.90
CA THR A 75 -6.89 -16.36 -6.48
C THR A 75 -6.17 -15.61 -7.60
N ARG A 76 -6.77 -14.49 -8.06
CA ARG A 76 -6.22 -13.59 -9.07
C ARG A 76 -6.26 -12.16 -8.54
N LEU A 77 -5.30 -11.33 -8.96
CA LEU A 77 -5.25 -9.92 -8.59
C LEU A 77 -6.58 -9.25 -8.99
N GLN A 78 -7.24 -8.63 -8.01
CA GLN A 78 -8.40 -7.79 -8.26
C GLN A 78 -7.97 -6.33 -8.30
N VAL A 79 -8.68 -5.53 -9.10
CA VAL A 79 -8.47 -4.09 -9.22
C VAL A 79 -9.83 -3.40 -9.26
N LEU A 80 -9.98 -2.32 -8.51
CA LEU A 80 -11.18 -1.50 -8.47
C LEU A 80 -10.84 -0.03 -8.32
N GLN A 81 -11.80 0.84 -8.61
CA GLN A 81 -11.71 2.29 -8.40
C GLN A 81 -12.87 2.73 -7.52
N LEU A 82 -12.57 3.50 -6.46
CA LEU A 82 -13.56 4.06 -5.55
C LEU A 82 -13.23 5.52 -5.28
N PRO A 83 -14.23 6.39 -5.09
CA PRO A 83 -13.99 7.77 -4.74
C PRO A 83 -13.38 7.89 -3.35
N VAL A 84 -12.39 8.75 -3.21
CA VAL A 84 -11.95 9.24 -1.90
C VAL A 84 -13.06 10.13 -1.36
N VAL A 85 -13.49 9.83 -0.14
CA VAL A 85 -14.52 10.59 0.57
C VAL A 85 -13.85 11.58 1.53
N SER A 86 -14.54 12.69 1.81
CA SER A 86 -14.10 13.66 2.81
C SER A 86 -14.09 13.04 4.21
N ASN A 87 -13.20 13.56 5.07
CA ASN A 87 -13.14 13.20 6.48
C ASN A 87 -13.95 14.15 7.39
N ASP A 88 -14.51 15.23 6.82
CA ASP A 88 -15.28 16.26 7.52
C ASP A 88 -16.76 15.85 7.76
#